data_AF-A0A480BU72-F1
#
_entry.id   AF-A0A480BU72-F1
#
_cell.length_a   1.000
_cell.length_b   1.000
_cell.length_c   1.000
_cell.angle_alpha   90.00
_cell.angle_beta   90.00
_cell.angle_gamma   90.00
#
_symmetry.space_group_name_H-M   'P 1'
#
loop_
_entity.id
_entity.type
_entity.pdbx_description
1 polymer ?
#
loop_
_entity_poly.entity_id
_entity_poly.type
_entity_poly.pdbx_seq_one_letter_code
_entity_poly.pdbx_strand_id
1 'polypeptide(L)' 'CVRACDDIQGSFALTIAGRGFDSVVSAGQQEPFMASDCVSCGACVDTCPTAALTENSIIDSGQPQRSVITTCAYCGVGCG' A
#
# COMPACT_ATOMS: atom_id res chain seq x y z
N CYS A 1 -5.14 5.42 -1.61
CA CYS A 1 -5.00 4.06 -1.05
C CYS A 1 -6.19 3.16 -1.40
N VAL A 2 -7.44 3.44 -0.96
CA VAL A 2 -8.62 2.59 -1.27
C VAL A 2 -8.79 2.38 -2.77
N ARG A 3 -8.83 3.46 -3.57
CA ARG A 3 -8.90 3.36 -5.04
C ARG A 3 -7.72 2.61 -5.66
N ALA A 4 -6.50 2.81 -5.17
CA ALA A 4 -5.34 2.07 -5.67
C ALA A 4 -5.45 0.56 -5.37
N CYS A 5 -5.99 0.19 -4.21
CA CYS A 5 -6.24 -1.22 -3.86
C CYS A 5 -7.29 -1.87 -4.76
N ASP A 6 -8.25 -1.08 -5.25
CA ASP A 6 -9.31 -1.50 -6.15
C ASP A 6 -8.85 -1.48 -7.62
N ASP A 7 -8.57 -0.30 -8.16
CA ASP A 7 -8.33 -0.07 -9.58
C ASP A 7 -7.00 -0.66 -10.09
N ILE A 8 -5.97 -0.77 -9.22
CA ILE A 8 -4.64 -1.25 -9.61
C ILE A 8 -4.47 -2.72 -9.24
N GLN A 9 -4.72 -3.08 -7.99
CA GLN A 9 -4.51 -4.44 -7.50
C GLN A 9 -5.72 -5.35 -7.72
N GLY A 10 -6.95 -4.81 -7.66
CA GLY A 10 -8.19 -5.59 -7.75
C GLY A 10 -8.45 -6.50 -6.54
N SER A 11 -7.81 -6.26 -5.38
CA SER A 11 -7.99 -7.10 -4.19
C SER A 11 -9.10 -6.63 -3.25
N PHE A 12 -9.55 -5.38 -3.39
CA PHE A 12 -10.61 -4.81 -2.55
C PHE A 12 -10.35 -4.90 -1.04
N ALA A 13 -9.08 -5.02 -0.64
CA ALA A 13 -8.70 -5.25 0.77
C ALA A 13 -8.86 -4.01 1.67
N LEU A 14 -8.99 -2.81 1.07
CA LEU A 14 -9.16 -1.55 1.78
C LEU A 14 -10.56 -0.97 1.58
N THR A 15 -11.12 -0.40 2.65
CA THR A 15 -12.41 0.31 2.63
C THR A 15 -12.36 1.55 3.52
N ILE A 16 -13.45 2.33 3.52
CA ILE A 16 -13.69 3.40 4.49
C ILE A 16 -14.68 2.88 5.52
N ALA A 17 -14.23 2.76 6.77
CA ALA A 17 -15.08 2.46 7.90
C ALA A 17 -15.56 3.75 8.57
N GLY A 18 -16.74 3.74 9.17
CA GLY A 18 -17.34 4.93 9.79
C GLY A 18 -18.08 5.82 8.79
N ARG A 19 -18.51 7.00 9.25
CA ARG A 19 -19.22 8.00 8.44
C ARG A 19 -18.90 9.42 8.91
N GLY A 20 -18.91 10.37 7.98
CA GLY A 20 -18.67 11.78 8.31
C GLY A 20 -17.25 12.01 8.82
N PHE A 21 -17.12 12.72 9.93
CA PHE A 21 -15.83 13.03 10.54
C PHE A 21 -15.11 11.79 11.09
N ASP A 22 -15.87 10.76 11.48
CA ASP A 22 -15.33 9.51 12.04
C ASP A 22 -14.91 8.50 10.96
N SER A 23 -14.79 8.95 9.70
CA SER A 23 -14.42 8.08 8.58
C SER A 23 -12.92 7.77 8.62
N VAL A 24 -12.56 6.49 8.67
CA VAL A 24 -11.18 6.01 8.69
C VAL A 24 -10.93 4.97 7.61
N VAL A 25 -9.75 5.03 6.99
CA VAL A 25 -9.31 3.98 6.07
C VAL A 25 -8.98 2.74 6.88
N SER A 26 -9.54 1.60 6.48
CA SER A 26 -9.42 0.34 7.21
C SER A 26 -9.30 -0.84 6.27
N ALA A 27 -8.62 -1.90 6.72
CA ALA A 27 -8.54 -3.16 5.98
C ALA A 27 -9.75 -4.05 6.32
N GLY A 28 -10.47 -4.52 5.30
CA GLY A 28 -11.66 -5.35 5.46
C GLY A 28 -12.65 -4.79 6.50
N GLN A 29 -12.95 -5.56 7.54
CA GLN A 29 -13.82 -5.19 8.67
C GLN A 29 -13.03 -4.70 9.91
N GLN A 30 -12.03 -3.83 9.72
CA GLN A 30 -11.13 -3.38 10.81
C GLN A 30 -10.22 -4.48 11.35
N GLU A 31 -9.80 -5.38 10.46
CA GLU A 31 -8.83 -6.42 10.76
C GLU A 31 -7.41 -5.93 10.44
N PRO A 32 -6.37 -6.55 11.05
CA PRO A 32 -4.99 -6.33 10.62
C PRO A 32 -4.80 -6.69 9.13
N PHE A 33 -3.89 -5.99 8.43
CA PHE A 33 -3.58 -6.28 7.02
C PHE A 33 -3.18 -7.75 6.76
N MET A 34 -2.52 -8.38 7.72
CA MET A 34 -2.11 -9.79 7.62
C MET A 34 -3.27 -10.77 7.75
N ALA A 35 -4.41 -10.32 8.28
CA ALA A 35 -5.63 -11.11 8.43
C ALA A 35 -6.69 -10.74 7.37
N SER A 36 -6.40 -9.78 6.48
CA SER A 36 -7.27 -9.37 5.38
C SER A 36 -6.81 -9.94 4.04
N ASP A 37 -7.54 -9.63 2.96
CA ASP A 37 -7.20 -10.02 1.58
C ASP A 37 -6.00 -9.24 0.99
N CYS A 38 -5.22 -8.56 1.83
CA CYS A 38 -4.04 -7.82 1.39
C CYS A 38 -2.91 -8.78 0.99
N VAL A 39 -2.36 -8.58 -0.21
CA VAL A 39 -1.24 -9.38 -0.74
C VAL A 39 0.11 -8.66 -0.67
N SER A 40 0.17 -7.54 0.05
CA SER A 40 1.39 -6.74 0.23
C SER A 40 2.02 -6.23 -1.08
N CYS A 41 1.20 -5.79 -2.04
CA CYS A 41 1.67 -5.29 -3.33
C CYS A 41 2.27 -3.86 -3.29
N GLY A 42 2.10 -3.11 -2.20
CA GLY A 42 2.69 -1.77 -2.04
C GLY A 42 1.96 -0.62 -2.74
N ALA A 43 1.05 -0.86 -3.67
CA ALA A 43 0.37 0.20 -4.44
C ALA A 43 -0.33 1.27 -3.58
N CYS A 44 -0.85 0.89 -2.41
CA CYS A 44 -1.48 1.84 -1.48
C CYS A 44 -0.48 2.70 -0.71
N VAL A 45 0.74 2.20 -0.49
CA VAL A 45 1.87 2.90 0.14
C VAL A 45 2.44 3.93 -0.83
N ASP A 46 2.71 3.53 -2.06
CA ASP A 46 3.29 4.39 -3.11
C ASP A 46 2.44 5.64 -3.39
N THR A 47 1.10 5.50 -3.34
CA THR A 47 0.19 6.62 -3.60
C THR A 47 -0.13 7.46 -2.35
N CYS A 48 0.37 7.11 -1.16
CA CYS A 48 0.00 7.78 0.08
C CYS A 48 0.77 9.11 0.26
N PRO A 49 0.10 10.28 0.21
CA PRO A 49 0.81 11.56 0.23
C PRO A 49 1.17 12.04 1.65
N THR A 50 0.54 11.47 2.69
CA THR A 50 0.64 11.96 4.08
C THR A 50 1.50 11.07 4.98
N ALA A 51 2.18 10.07 4.42
CA ALA A 51 2.93 9.05 5.18
C ALA A 51 2.09 8.26 6.21
N ALA A 52 0.76 8.27 6.09
CA ALA A 52 -0.11 7.40 6.89
C ALA A 52 0.11 5.91 6.58
N LEU A 53 0.52 5.62 5.35
CA LEU A 53 1.08 4.34 4.93
C LEU A 53 2.48 4.63 4.38
N THR A 54 3.50 3.99 4.94
CA THR A 54 4.90 4.15 4.54
C THR A 54 5.66 2.84 4.79
N GLU A 55 6.76 2.65 4.08
CA GLU A 55 7.64 1.52 4.23
C GLU A 55 8.45 1.62 5.52
N ASN A 56 8.52 0.52 6.28
CA ASN A 56 9.31 0.46 7.51
C ASN A 56 10.79 0.80 7.26
N SER A 57 11.33 0.46 6.09
CA SER A 57 12.70 0.80 5.71
C SER A 57 12.96 2.32 5.67
N ILE A 58 11.96 3.14 5.33
CA ILE A 58 12.08 4.61 5.36
C ILE A 58 12.12 5.11 6.81
N ILE A 59 11.36 4.47 7.71
CA ILE A 59 11.37 4.78 9.15
C ILE A 59 12.74 4.44 9.75
N ASP A 60 13.26 3.26 9.41
CA ASP A 60 14.49 2.74 10.00
C ASP A 60 15.76 3.37 9.41
N SER A 61 15.78 3.64 8.10
CA SER A 61 16.98 4.06 7.35
C SER A 61 16.91 5.49 6.82
N GLY A 62 15.76 6.16 6.92
CA GLY A 62 15.53 7.50 6.38
C GLY A 62 15.21 7.51 4.88
N GLN A 63 14.95 8.71 4.34
CA GLN A 63 14.61 8.88 2.93
C GLN A 63 15.81 8.68 2.00
N PRO A 64 15.66 7.91 0.90
CA PRO A 64 16.73 7.74 -0.08
C PRO A 64 17.01 9.03 -0.85
N GLN A 65 18.28 9.32 -1.11
CA GLN A 65 18.73 10.50 -1.86
C GLN A 65 19.06 10.22 -3.32
N ARG A 66 19.04 8.95 -3.73
CA ARG A 66 19.33 8.51 -5.11
C ARG A 66 18.45 7.32 -5.48
N SER A 67 18.13 7.20 -6.76
CA SER A 67 17.46 6.03 -7.34
C SER A 67 18.31 5.45 -8.48
N VAL A 68 18.22 4.13 -8.66
CA VAL A 68 18.85 3.40 -9.78
C VAL A 68 17.81 2.47 -10.36
N ILE A 69 17.58 2.55 -11.67
CA ILE A 69 16.60 1.71 -12.37
C ILE A 69 17.16 0.30 -12.50
N THR A 70 16.35 -0.70 -12.14
CA THR A 70 16.68 -2.12 -12.24
C THR A 70 15.42 -2.91 -12.57
N THR A 71 15.56 -4.18 -12.95
CA THR A 71 14.43 -5.04 -13.34
C THR A 71 14.23 -6.17 -12.33
N CYS A 72 12.97 -6.46 -12.00
CA CYS A 72 12.59 -7.55 -11.10
C CYS A 72 13.05 -8.91 -11.64
N ALA A 73 13.75 -9.68 -10.80
CA ALA A 73 14.39 -10.94 -11.18
C ALA A 73 13.49 -12.18 -11.06
N TYR A 74 12.21 -12.03 -10.69
CA TYR A 74 11.41 -13.15 -10.20
C TYR A 74 10.45 -13.78 -11.22
N CYS A 75 9.54 -13.02 -11.84
CA CYS A 75 8.40 -13.59 -12.57
C CYS A 75 8.39 -13.37 -14.09
N GLY A 76 9.50 -12.89 -14.67
CA GLY A 76 9.64 -12.71 -16.13
C GLY A 76 8.81 -11.57 -16.74
N VAL A 77 7.87 -10.97 -15.99
CA VAL A 77 7.11 -9.76 -16.39
C VAL A 77 8.04 -8.57 -16.63
N GLY A 78 9.18 -8.53 -15.94
CA GLY A 78 10.19 -7.50 -16.13
C GLY A 78 9.80 -6.13 -15.59
N CYS A 79 9.01 -6.08 -14.50
CA CYS A 79 8.71 -4.83 -13.81
C CYS A 79 10.01 -4.11 -13.39
N GLY A 80 10.13 -2.80 -13.63
CA GLY A 80 11.30 -1.97 -13.32
C GLY A 80 11.02 -0.49 -13.46
#